data_AF-A0A354FVL3-F1
#
_entry.id   AF-A0A354FVL3-F1
#
_cell.length_a   1.000
_cell.length_b   1.000
_cell.length_c   1.000
_cell.angle_alpha   90.00
_cell.angle_beta   90.00
_cell.angle_gamma   90.00
#
_symmetry.space_group_name_H-M   'P 1'
#
loop_
_entity.id
_entity.type
_entity.pdbx_description
1 polymer ?
#
loop_
_entity_poly.entity_id
_entity_poly.type
_entity_poly.pdbx_seq_one_letter_code
_entity_poly.pdbx_strand_id
1 'polypeptide(L)'
;VILPMSGDRGTHVNISGGGIIKGAKNSNNARKLLEYLVSEKVQKKYQRLTSEYAVSTKVEHEPLQKSWGEINPDLESIHDLGTYDQEAQRIFNMVGWK
;
A
#
# COMPACT_ATOMS: atom_id res chain seq x y z
N VAL A 1 -9.69 10.22 -12.93
CA VAL A 1 -8.52 10.19 -12.01
C VAL A 1 -7.27 10.19 -12.87
N ILE A 2 -6.19 10.84 -12.43
CA ILE A 2 -4.89 10.79 -13.11
C ILE A 2 -3.98 9.89 -12.26
N LEU A 3 -3.36 8.89 -12.89
CA LEU A 3 -2.38 7.99 -12.28
C LEU A 3 -0.99 8.38 -12.82
N PRO A 4 -0.25 9.28 -12.14
CA PRO A 4 1.01 9.80 -12.64
C PRO A 4 2.10 8.72 -12.59
N MET A 5 2.93 8.64 -13.63
CA MET A 5 4.03 7.69 -13.73
C MET A 5 5.39 8.37 -13.59
N SER A 6 6.33 7.70 -12.92
CA SER A 6 7.73 8.16 -12.80
C SER A 6 8.58 7.63 -13.96
N GLY A 7 8.37 8.20 -15.15
CA GLY A 7 8.93 7.66 -16.40
C GLY A 7 8.42 6.23 -16.62
N ASP A 8 9.32 5.30 -16.91
CA ASP A 8 8.97 3.90 -17.18
C ASP A 8 8.71 3.06 -15.92
N ARG A 9 8.96 3.61 -14.71
CA ARG A 9 8.81 2.86 -13.44
C ARG A 9 7.36 2.57 -13.05
N GLY A 10 6.42 3.42 -13.46
CA GLY A 10 5.02 3.31 -13.08
C GLY A 10 4.57 4.32 -12.02
N THR A 11 3.35 4.13 -11.56
CA THR A 11 2.66 4.96 -10.56
C THR A 11 3.15 4.62 -9.17
N HIS A 12 3.60 5.62 -8.42
CA HIS A 12 3.98 5.41 -7.03
C HIS A 12 2.78 4.86 -6.22
N VAL A 13 3.01 3.75 -5.53
CA VAL A 13 2.03 3.12 -4.64
C VAL A 13 2.59 2.99 -3.23
N ASN A 14 1.70 2.96 -2.25
CA ASN A 14 2.04 2.70 -0.85
C ASN A 14 1.03 1.70 -0.26
N ILE A 15 1.23 1.25 0.97
CA ILE A 15 0.43 0.20 1.59
C ILE A 15 -0.15 0.60 2.93
N SER A 16 -1.37 0.13 3.19
CA SER A 16 -1.87 -0.08 4.55
C SER A 16 -1.25 -1.37 5.11
N GLY A 17 -0.24 -1.23 5.96
CA GLY A 17 0.54 -2.34 6.52
C GLY A 17 0.14 -2.75 7.95
N GLY A 18 0.62 -3.92 8.38
CA GLY A 18 0.44 -4.41 9.75
C GLY A 18 1.59 -5.31 10.19
N GLY A 19 1.81 -5.41 11.50
CA GLY A 19 2.90 -6.20 12.07
C GLY A 19 2.58 -6.73 13.46
N ILE A 20 3.30 -7.77 13.88
CA ILE A 20 3.22 -8.32 15.23
C ILE A 20 4.33 -7.70 16.06
N ILE A 21 3.97 -6.97 17.12
CA ILE A 21 4.96 -6.36 18.02
C ILE A 21 5.76 -7.44 18.75
N LYS A 22 7.05 -7.18 19.01
CA LYS A 22 7.98 -8.11 19.65
C LYS A 22 7.49 -8.65 21.00
N GLY A 23 6.73 -7.84 21.75
CA GLY A 23 6.17 -8.20 23.06
C GLY A 23 4.75 -8.76 23.04
N ALA A 24 4.23 -9.18 21.88
CA ALA A 24 2.84 -9.64 21.77
C ALA A 24 2.60 -10.91 22.60
N LYS A 25 1.79 -10.78 23.67
CA LYS A 25 1.40 -11.90 24.55
C LYS A 25 0.59 -12.98 23.82
N ASN A 26 -0.01 -12.64 22.69
CA ASN A 26 -0.80 -13.55 21.86
C ASN A 26 -0.39 -13.46 20.38
N SER A 27 0.88 -13.75 20.11
CA SER A 27 1.47 -13.70 18.76
C SER A 27 0.77 -14.65 17.78
N ASN A 28 0.29 -15.81 18.23
CA ASN A 28 -0.43 -16.77 17.40
C ASN A 28 -1.76 -16.20 16.86
N ASN A 29 -2.58 -15.55 17.72
CA ASN A 29 -3.81 -14.92 17.22
C ASN A 29 -3.53 -13.65 16.44
N ALA A 30 -2.47 -12.90 16.77
CA ALA A 30 -2.04 -11.76 15.96
C ALA A 30 -1.67 -12.19 14.53
N ARG A 31 -0.95 -13.31 14.39
CA ARG A 31 -0.67 -13.92 13.07
C ARG A 31 -1.95 -14.29 12.34
N LYS A 32 -2.88 -14.98 12.99
CA LYS A 32 -4.19 -15.34 12.40
C LYS A 32 -4.98 -14.11 11.95
N LEU A 33 -4.87 -12.99 12.68
CA LEU A 33 -5.49 -11.73 12.26
C LEU A 33 -4.86 -11.19 10.98
N LEU A 34 -3.53 -11.16 10.88
CA LEU A 34 -2.86 -10.72 9.65
C LEU A 34 -3.20 -11.63 8.46
N GLU A 35 -3.19 -12.95 8.67
CA GLU A 35 -3.62 -13.95 7.66
C GLU A 35 -5.08 -13.74 7.22
N TYR A 36 -5.97 -13.44 8.18
CA TYR A 36 -7.36 -13.11 7.90
C TYR A 36 -7.49 -11.84 7.05
N LEU A 37 -6.77 -10.78 7.39
CA LEU A 37 -6.82 -9.50 6.68
C LEU A 37 -6.38 -9.62 5.21
N VAL A 38 -5.41 -10.49 4.90
CA VAL A 38 -4.95 -10.73 3.52
C VAL A 38 -5.74 -11.82 2.78
N SER A 39 -6.72 -12.46 3.44
CA SER A 39 -7.56 -13.46 2.77
C SER A 39 -8.40 -12.85 1.66
N GLU A 40 -8.62 -13.58 0.57
CA GLU A 40 -9.40 -13.11 -0.59
C GLU A 40 -10.80 -12.62 -0.20
N LYS A 41 -11.47 -13.32 0.72
CA LYS A 41 -12.79 -12.95 1.23
C LYS A 41 -12.77 -11.58 1.90
N VAL A 42 -11.76 -11.31 2.70
CA VAL A 42 -11.64 -10.04 3.42
C VAL A 42 -11.20 -8.93 2.47
N GLN A 43 -10.21 -9.18 1.62
CA GLN A 43 -9.71 -8.23 0.63
C GLN A 43 -10.81 -7.75 -0.33
N LYS A 44 -11.68 -8.63 -0.83
CA LYS A 44 -12.87 -8.27 -1.64
C LYS A 44 -13.77 -7.25 -0.95
N LYS A 45 -13.95 -7.36 0.37
CA LYS A 45 -14.76 -6.40 1.14
C LYS A 45 -13.96 -5.15 1.49
N TYR A 46 -12.68 -5.28 1.81
CA TYR A 46 -11.83 -4.21 2.30
C TYR A 46 -11.61 -3.12 1.25
N GLN A 47 -11.39 -3.49 -0.02
CA GLN A 47 -11.24 -2.51 -1.11
C GLN A 47 -12.46 -1.58 -1.24
N ARG A 48 -13.67 -2.09 -0.97
CA ARG A 48 -14.90 -1.28 -1.00
C ARG A 48 -15.02 -0.37 0.21
N LEU A 49 -14.58 -0.82 1.39
CA LEU A 49 -14.67 -0.05 2.64
C LEU A 49 -13.64 1.07 2.72
N THR A 50 -12.48 0.85 2.11
CA THR A 50 -11.33 1.76 2.19
C THR A 50 -11.12 2.56 0.91
N SER A 51 -11.74 2.15 -0.19
CA SER A 51 -11.42 2.65 -1.54
C SER A 51 -9.95 2.42 -1.91
N GLU A 52 -9.27 1.46 -1.28
CA GLU A 52 -7.92 1.02 -1.66
C GLU A 52 -7.99 -0.09 -2.71
N TYR A 53 -6.85 -0.39 -3.34
CA TYR A 53 -6.69 -1.61 -4.14
C TYR A 53 -6.40 -2.81 -3.23
N ALA A 54 -6.95 -3.97 -3.57
CA ALA A 54 -6.57 -5.20 -2.89
C ALA A 54 -5.12 -5.59 -3.22
N VAL A 55 -4.36 -6.05 -2.22
CA VAL A 55 -2.97 -6.54 -2.45
C VAL A 55 -2.97 -7.94 -3.08
N SER A 56 -4.05 -8.70 -2.91
CA SER A 56 -4.19 -10.02 -3.50
C SER A 56 -4.54 -9.93 -4.99
N THR A 57 -3.71 -10.51 -5.86
CA THR A 57 -3.93 -10.57 -7.31
C THR A 57 -5.13 -11.43 -7.72
N LYS A 58 -5.74 -12.16 -6.77
CA LYS A 58 -6.93 -12.98 -6.98
C LYS A 58 -8.24 -12.22 -6.74
N VAL A 59 -8.15 -10.96 -6.35
CA VAL A 59 -9.30 -10.08 -6.11
C VAL A 59 -9.40 -9.10 -7.25
N GLU A 60 -10.51 -9.14 -7.98
CA GLU A 60 -10.80 -8.11 -8.98
C GLU A 60 -11.03 -6.75 -8.34
N HIS A 61 -10.57 -5.70 -9.02
CA HIS A 61 -10.86 -4.32 -8.66
C HIS A 61 -12.38 -4.02 -8.67
N GLU A 62 -12.87 -3.24 -7.70
CA GLU A 62 -14.28 -2.81 -7.71
C GLU A 62 -14.54 -1.81 -8.87
N PRO A 63 -15.82 -1.57 -9.22
CA PRO A 63 -16.18 -0.61 -10.27
C PRO A 63 -15.58 0.80 -10.07
N LEU A 64 -15.42 1.24 -8.82
CA LEU A 64 -14.83 2.55 -8.54
C LEU A 64 -13.36 2.61 -9.00
N GLN A 65 -12.55 1.62 -8.61
CA GLN A 65 -11.15 1.52 -9.03
C GLN A 65 -11.04 1.31 -10.55
N LYS A 66 -11.91 0.50 -11.15
CA LYS A 66 -11.97 0.32 -12.62
C LYS A 66 -12.26 1.64 -13.35
N SER A 67 -13.06 2.54 -12.74
CA SER A 67 -13.35 3.87 -13.31
C SER A 67 -12.16 4.82 -13.31
N TRP A 68 -11.10 4.53 -12.54
CA TRP A 68 -9.88 5.34 -12.49
C TRP A 68 -8.93 5.08 -13.66
N GLY A 69 -9.12 3.96 -14.35
CA GLY A 69 -8.23 3.47 -15.40
C GLY A 69 -7.36 2.30 -14.93
N GLU A 70 -6.53 1.81 -15.84
CA GLU A 70 -5.54 0.78 -15.53
C GLU A 70 -4.38 1.39 -14.76
N ILE A 71 -4.01 0.76 -13.64
CA ILE A 71 -2.83 1.15 -12.85
C ILE A 71 -1.63 0.33 -13.31
N ASN A 72 -0.54 1.00 -13.63
CA ASN A 72 0.78 0.40 -13.78
C ASN A 72 1.61 0.77 -12.54
N PRO A 73 1.59 -0.02 -11.45
CA PRO A 73 2.24 0.34 -10.20
C PRO A 73 3.77 0.24 -10.31
N ASP A 74 4.46 1.16 -9.65
CA ASP A 74 5.88 1.01 -9.35
C ASP A 74 6.06 -0.15 -8.36
N LEU A 75 6.84 -1.16 -8.75
CA LEU A 75 7.06 -2.40 -7.99
C LEU A 75 8.38 -2.40 -7.21
N GLU A 76 9.09 -1.27 -7.16
CA GLU A 76 10.24 -1.12 -6.28
C GLU A 76 9.86 -1.41 -4.82
N SER A 77 10.84 -1.89 -4.06
CA SER A 77 10.60 -2.28 -2.67
C SER A 77 10.17 -1.08 -1.84
N ILE A 78 8.97 -1.16 -1.25
CA ILE A 78 8.50 -0.17 -0.26
C ILE A 78 9.43 -0.05 0.97
N HIS A 79 10.29 -1.04 1.23
CA HIS A 79 11.31 -0.93 2.28
C HIS A 79 12.34 0.16 1.96
N ASP A 80 12.67 0.33 0.67
CA ASP A 80 13.68 1.27 0.23
C ASP A 80 13.21 2.72 0.37
N LEU A 81 11.89 2.96 0.37
CA LEU A 81 11.30 4.27 0.68
C LEU A 81 11.73 4.75 2.08
N GLY A 82 11.72 3.85 3.06
CA GLY A 82 12.14 4.17 4.43
C GLY A 82 13.64 4.48 4.57
N THR A 83 14.47 3.96 3.66
CA THR A 83 15.92 4.27 3.62
C THR A 83 16.16 5.74 3.27
N TYR A 84 15.32 6.33 2.41
CA TYR A 84 15.50 7.70 1.91
C TYR A 84 14.65 8.75 2.64
N ASP A 85 13.88 8.37 3.66
CA ASP A 85 12.96 9.27 4.39
C ASP A 85 13.65 10.54 4.92
N GLN A 86 14.86 10.40 5.47
CA GLN A 86 15.61 11.54 6.01
C GLN A 86 16.08 12.50 4.90
N GLU A 87 16.55 11.97 3.77
CA GLU A 87 17.00 12.81 2.66
C GLU A 87 15.81 13.49 1.98
N ALA A 88 14.67 12.80 1.83
CA ALA A 88 13.44 13.39 1.31
C ALA A 88 12.98 14.60 2.17
N GLN A 89 12.98 14.45 3.50
CA GLN A 89 12.69 15.55 4.42
C GLN A 89 13.70 16.71 4.28
N ARG A 90 14.99 16.41 4.10
CA ARG A 90 16.02 17.42 3.87
C ARG A 90 15.74 18.23 2.61
N ILE A 91 15.38 17.56 1.51
CA ILE A 91 15.02 18.20 0.24
C ILE A 91 13.80 19.10 0.41
N PHE A 92 12.72 18.61 1.04
CA PHE A 92 11.52 19.42 1.31
C PHE A 92 11.84 20.68 2.11
N ASN A 93 12.67 20.56 3.15
CA ASN A 93 13.12 21.71 3.94
C ASN A 93 13.96 22.69 3.13
N MET A 94 14.87 22.21 2.28
CA MET A 94 15.75 23.05 1.45
C MET A 94 14.95 23.90 0.44
N VAL A 95 13.86 23.37 -0.10
CA VAL A 95 13.01 24.10 -1.06
C VAL A 95 11.89 24.90 -0.38
N GLY A 96 11.84 24.89 0.96
CA GLY A 96 10.85 25.64 1.74
C GLY A 96 9.42 25.09 1.63
N TRP A 97 9.25 23.80 1.35
CA TRP A 97 7.94 23.14 1.38
C TRP A 97 7.44 23.09 2.82
N LYS A 98 6.27 23.70 3.08
CA LYS A 98 5.58 23.71 4.39
C LYS A 98 4.43 22.72 4.46
#